data_AF-A0A8B0SKZ0-F1
#
_entry.id   AF-A0A8B0SKZ0-F1
#
_cell.length_a   1.000
_cell.length_b   1.000
_cell.length_c   1.000
_cell.angle_alpha   90.00
_cell.angle_beta   90.00
_cell.angle_gamma   90.00
#
_symmetry.space_group_name_H-M   'P 1'
#
loop_
_entity.id
_entity.type
_entity.pdbx_description
1 polymer ?
#
loop_
_entity_poly.entity_id
_entity_poly.type
_entity_poly.pdbx_seq_one_letter_code
_entity_poly.pdbx_strand_id
1 'polypeptide(L)' 'MNGSSSELTDLDLGDKRLETRAVHILNAMLKAPQSSIPRACQSWSSTLATYRFFWNEGN' A
#
# COMPACT_ATOMS: atom_id res chain seq x y z
N MET A 1 8.13 -12.55 -7.40
CA MET A 1 8.26 -12.25 -5.96
C MET A 1 6.84 -12.16 -5.42
N ASN A 2 6.38 -13.16 -4.69
CA ASN A 2 4.96 -13.39 -4.41
C ASN A 2 4.60 -13.17 -2.91
N GLY A 3 5.50 -12.56 -2.13
CA GLY A 3 5.36 -12.46 -0.67
C GLY A 3 4.22 -11.55 -0.23
N SER A 4 4.02 -10.41 -0.88
CA SER A 4 3.16 -9.32 -0.40
C SER A 4 1.67 -9.66 -0.36
N SER A 5 1.18 -10.50 -1.29
CA SER A 5 -0.24 -10.89 -1.34
C SER A 5 -0.57 -11.98 -0.33
N SER A 6 0.41 -12.84 0.00
CA SER A 6 0.20 -13.95 0.96
C SER A 6 0.22 -13.46 2.41
N GLU A 7 0.99 -12.41 2.70
CA GLU A 7 1.01 -11.76 4.02
C GLU A 7 -0.30 -11.01 4.33
N LEU A 8 -1.06 -10.62 3.29
CA LEU A 8 -2.30 -9.86 3.41
C LEU A 8 -3.56 -10.70 3.15
N THR A 9 -3.45 -12.02 3.15
CA THR A 9 -4.59 -12.90 2.78
C THR A 9 -5.78 -12.80 3.74
N ASP A 10 -5.51 -12.49 5.02
CA ASP A 10 -6.51 -12.30 6.09
C ASP A 10 -6.82 -10.82 6.35
N LEU A 11 -6.34 -9.91 5.50
CA LEU A 11 -6.60 -8.48 5.62
C LEU A 11 -8.05 -8.19 5.17
N ASP A 12 -8.94 -7.96 6.12
CA ASP A 12 -10.28 -7.43 5.88
C ASP A 12 -10.33 -5.94 6.26
N LEU A 13 -10.46 -5.07 5.25
CA LEU A 13 -10.65 -3.63 5.44
C LEU A 13 -12.09 -3.19 5.18
N GLY A 14 -13.02 -4.12 4.94
CA GLY A 14 -14.39 -3.84 4.52
C GLY A 14 -14.52 -3.22 3.11
N ASP A 15 -13.40 -2.89 2.46
CA ASP A 15 -13.33 -2.39 1.08
C ASP A 15 -12.18 -3.08 0.32
N LYS A 16 -12.55 -3.94 -0.64
CA LYS A 16 -11.62 -4.65 -1.53
C LYS A 16 -10.66 -3.74 -2.28
N ARG A 17 -11.04 -2.48 -2.51
CA ARG A 17 -10.17 -1.48 -3.16
C ARG A 17 -9.05 -1.03 -2.22
N LEU A 18 -9.31 -0.96 -0.91
CA LEU A 18 -8.30 -0.68 0.10
C LEU A 18 -7.36 -1.87 0.26
N GLU A 19 -7.88 -3.09 0.28
CA GLU A 19 -7.07 -4.32 0.33
C GLU A 19 -6.11 -4.42 -0.87
N THR A 20 -6.64 -4.20 -2.08
CA THR A 20 -5.83 -4.15 -3.30
C THR A 20 -4.74 -3.07 -3.21
N ARG A 21 -5.08 -1.91 -2.63
CA ARG A 21 -4.12 -0.82 -2.43
C ARG A 21 -3.06 -1.18 -1.40
N ALA A 22 -3.41 -1.87 -0.31
CA ALA A 22 -2.46 -2.36 0.68
C ALA A 22 -1.41 -3.27 0.03
N VAL A 23 -1.83 -4.21 -0.81
CA VAL A 23 -0.92 -5.08 -1.57
C VAL A 23 0.04 -4.28 -2.45
N HIS A 24 -0.45 -3.23 -3.13
CA HIS A 24 0.40 -2.37 -3.96
C HIS A 24 1.42 -1.56 -3.14
N ILE A 25 1.00 -0.99 -2.01
CA ILE A 25 1.88 -0.24 -1.10
C ILE A 25 2.98 -1.15 -0.56
N LEU A 26 2.61 -2.34 -0.08
CA LEU A 26 3.54 -3.30 0.50
C LEU A 26 4.56 -3.79 -0.54
N ASN A 27 4.11 -4.08 -1.77
CA ASN A 27 5.01 -4.39 -2.88
C ASN A 27 5.98 -3.25 -3.22
N ALA A 28 5.54 -1.99 -3.16
CA ALA A 28 6.39 -0.83 -3.43
C ALA A 28 7.45 -0.67 -2.32
N MET A 29 7.05 -0.82 -1.06
CA MET A 29 7.95 -0.70 0.09
C MET A 29 8.95 -1.85 0.18
N LEU A 30 8.55 -3.09 -0.09
CA LEU A 30 9.46 -4.25 -0.06
C LEU A 30 10.60 -4.14 -1.09
N LYS A 31 10.41 -3.42 -2.19
CA LYS A 31 11.48 -3.16 -3.16
C LYS A 31 12.55 -2.20 -2.62
N ALA A 32 12.18 -1.32 -1.68
CA ALA A 32 13.06 -0.29 -1.14
C ALA A 32 12.68 0.08 0.30
N PRO A 33 12.88 -0.82 1.29
CA PRO A 33 12.29 -0.70 2.62
C PRO A 33 12.80 0.51 3.43
N GLN A 34 13.99 1.01 3.12
CA GLN A 34 14.55 2.23 3.74
C GLN A 34 14.21 3.52 2.99
N SER A 35 13.43 3.45 1.92
CA SER A 35 13.04 4.63 1.15
C SER A 35 11.77 5.27 1.71
N SER A 36 11.67 6.59 1.56
CA SER A 36 10.44 7.32 1.86
C SER A 36 9.30 6.89 0.94
N ILE A 37 8.05 7.12 1.35
CA ILE A 37 6.84 6.83 0.56
C ILE A 37 6.92 7.38 -0.87
N PRO A 38 7.28 8.67 -1.09
CA PRO A 38 7.38 9.21 -2.46
C PRO A 38 8.42 8.48 -3.31
N ARG A 39 9.54 8.06 -2.70
CA ARG A 39 10.62 7.34 -3.38
C ARG A 39 10.25 5.89 -3.68
N ALA A 40 9.50 5.23 -2.80
CA ALA A 40 9.04 3.85 -3.00
C ALA A 40 7.92 3.75 -4.07
N CYS A 41 6.95 4.67 -4.04
CA CYS A 41 5.76 4.66 -4.90
C CYS A 41 5.98 5.19 -6.32
N GLN A 42 7.12 5.86 -6.59
CA GLN A 42 7.64 6.29 -7.90
C GLN A 42 6.76 7.22 -8.76
N SER A 43 5.48 7.38 -8.43
CA SER A 43 4.53 8.26 -9.10
C SER A 43 3.74 9.08 -8.09
N TRP A 44 3.34 10.28 -8.50
CA TRP A 44 2.56 11.19 -7.64
C TRP A 44 1.20 10.59 -7.25
N SER A 45 0.49 9.99 -8.20
CA SER A 45 -0.82 9.36 -7.95
C SER A 45 -0.72 8.21 -6.94
N SER A 46 0.31 7.37 -7.04
CA SER A 46 0.55 6.28 -6.08
C SER A 46 0.97 6.81 -4.70
N THR A 47 1.83 7.83 -4.67
CA THR A 47 2.25 8.51 -3.44
C THR A 47 1.05 9.11 -2.70
N LEU A 48 0.20 9.85 -3.40
CA LEU A 48 -1.01 10.45 -2.83
C LEU A 48 -2.00 9.38 -2.37
N ALA A 49 -2.20 8.32 -3.15
CA ALA A 49 -3.08 7.22 -2.76
C ALA A 49 -2.56 6.50 -1.50
N THR A 50 -1.24 6.39 -1.34
CA THR A 50 -0.59 5.82 -0.15
C THR A 50 -0.78 6.70 1.07
N TYR A 51 -0.60 8.02 0.93
CA TYR A 51 -0.91 8.96 2.00
C TYR A 51 -2.38 8.91 2.40
N ARG A 52 -3.31 8.88 1.43
CA ARG A 52 -4.74 8.74 1.71
C ARG A 52 -5.09 7.42 2.39
N PHE A 53 -4.40 6.34 2.02
CA PHE A 53 -4.57 5.02 2.64
C PHE A 53 -4.15 5.05 4.12
N PHE A 54 -3.01 5.66 4.45
CA PHE A 54 -2.57 5.79 5.86
C PHE A 54 -3.32 6.87 6.64
N TRP A 55 -3.78 7.92 5.95
CA TRP A 55 -4.55 9.00 6.55
C TRP A 55 -5.98 8.60 6.86
N ASN A 56 -6.46 7.44 6.38
CA ASN A 56 -7.85 6.97 6.42
C ASN A 56 -8.66 7.52 7.60
N GLU A 57 -9.20 8.74 7.44
CA GLU A 57 -10.18 9.32 8.32
C GLU A 57 -11.44 8.53 7.99
N GLY A 58 -11.72 7.53 8.82
CA GLY A 58 -13.01 6.88 8.80
C GLY A 58 -14.07 7.98 8.96
N ASN A 59 -15.00 8.05 8.02
CA ASN A 59 -16.35 8.51 8.37
C ASN A 59 -16.91 7.60 9.47
#